data_AF-A0A450ZLV4-F1
#
_entry.id   AF-A0A450ZLV4-F1
#
_cell.length_a   1.000
_cell.length_b   1.000
_cell.length_c   1.000
_cell.angle_alpha   90.00
_cell.angle_beta   90.00
_cell.angle_gamma   90.00
#
_symmetry.space_group_name_H-M   'P 1'
#
loop_
_entity.id
_entity.type
_entity.pdbx_description
1 polymer ?
#
loop_
_entity_poly.entity_id
_entity_poly.type
_entity_poly.pdbx_seq_one_letter_code
_entity_poly.pdbx_strand_id
1 'polypeptide(L)'
;MVIDDIPVYPGHPCPHSTGTGCNAYDDRPRDPCGNFNCGWIMENSPLPNWMKPNNGKVIVIFDKLNWNNYQVDLAVPVGKRIPPRSLNWLIKFSEKNIRPLIYMEQITASGKFQRQQQMFGHGPPAFQQALSSWQREGKKFW
;
A
#
# COMPACT_ATOMS: atom_id res chain seq x y z
N MET A 1 -9.55 -1.29 -8.85
CA MET A 1 -10.67 -1.85 -8.07
C MET A 1 -11.96 -1.21 -8.52
N VAL A 2 -13.10 -1.90 -8.43
CA VAL A 2 -14.44 -1.35 -8.65
C VAL A 2 -15.27 -1.70 -7.42
N ILE A 3 -16.00 -0.74 -6.87
CA ILE A 3 -16.93 -0.91 -5.73
C ILE A 3 -18.24 -0.26 -6.17
N ASP A 4 -19.34 -1.01 -6.13
CA ASP A 4 -20.67 -0.57 -6.58
C ASP A 4 -20.63 0.07 -7.98
N ASP A 5 -20.00 -0.62 -8.93
CA ASP A 5 -19.76 -0.17 -10.30
C ASP A 5 -18.93 1.12 -10.45
N ILE A 6 -18.38 1.66 -9.35
CA ILE A 6 -17.58 2.86 -9.33
C ILE A 6 -16.07 2.49 -9.27
N PRO A 7 -15.26 2.93 -10.25
CA PRO A 7 -13.84 2.61 -10.29
C PRO A 7 -13.07 3.38 -9.21
N VAL A 8 -12.46 2.67 -8.26
CA VAL A 8 -11.69 3.27 -7.16
C VAL A 8 -10.20 3.30 -7.49
N TYR A 9 -9.59 4.48 -7.37
CA TYR A 9 -8.18 4.74 -7.65
C TYR A 9 -7.72 6.08 -7.01
N PRO A 10 -6.42 6.43 -7.01
CA PRO A 10 -5.96 7.70 -6.44
C PRO A 10 -6.71 8.92 -6.99
N GLY A 11 -7.26 9.75 -6.10
CA GLY A 11 -8.10 10.90 -6.46
C GLY A 11 -9.57 10.55 -6.75
N HIS A 12 -9.95 9.28 -6.73
CA HIS A 12 -11.33 8.80 -6.85
C HIS A 12 -11.62 7.80 -5.71
N PRO A 13 -12.00 8.31 -4.53
CA PRO A 13 -12.19 7.47 -3.35
C PRO A 13 -13.37 6.50 -3.52
N CYS A 14 -13.46 5.52 -2.62
CA CYS A 14 -14.62 4.64 -2.51
C CYS A 14 -15.93 5.47 -2.39
N PRO A 15 -17.03 5.08 -3.06
CA PRO A 15 -18.29 5.84 -3.01
C PRO A 15 -18.89 5.93 -1.60
N HIS A 16 -18.56 4.99 -0.71
CA HIS A 16 -18.98 5.02 0.69
C HIS A 16 -18.10 5.89 1.60
N SER A 17 -17.02 6.47 1.07
CA SER A 17 -16.11 7.33 1.84
C SER A 17 -16.76 8.68 2.11
N THR A 18 -16.90 9.03 3.40
CA THR A 18 -17.40 10.36 3.83
C THR A 18 -16.27 11.38 4.02
N GLY A 19 -15.01 10.98 3.78
CA GLY A 19 -13.82 11.79 4.06
C GLY A 19 -13.32 11.66 5.51
N THR A 20 -14.20 11.31 6.45
CA THR A 20 -13.86 11.02 7.86
C THR A 20 -14.10 9.56 8.25
N GLY A 21 -14.78 8.80 7.40
CA GLY A 21 -15.09 7.39 7.63
C GLY A 21 -15.82 6.78 6.44
N CYS A 22 -16.64 5.78 6.73
CA CYS A 22 -17.46 5.04 5.79
C CYS A 22 -18.94 5.16 6.19
N ASN A 23 -19.85 5.34 5.24
CA ASN A 23 -21.28 5.39 5.54
C ASN A 23 -21.99 4.02 5.50
N ALA A 24 -21.25 2.96 5.20
CA ALA A 24 -21.76 1.59 5.07
C ALA A 24 -20.97 0.62 5.96
N TYR A 25 -20.68 0.99 7.22
CA TYR A 25 -19.92 0.14 8.15
C TYR A 25 -20.63 -1.18 8.44
N ASP A 26 -21.95 -1.12 8.65
CA ASP A 26 -22.76 -2.29 9.01
C ASP A 26 -23.02 -3.19 7.79
N ASP A 27 -23.05 -2.61 6.60
CA ASP A 27 -23.36 -3.30 5.34
C ASP A 27 -22.11 -3.61 4.49
N ARG A 28 -20.92 -3.65 5.12
CA ARG A 28 -19.68 -3.90 4.38
C ARG A 28 -19.68 -5.28 3.73
N PRO A 29 -19.42 -5.39 2.41
CA PRO A 29 -19.24 -6.68 1.80
C PRO A 29 -18.00 -7.38 2.37
N ARG A 30 -18.02 -8.70 2.39
CA ARG A 30 -16.89 -9.50 2.87
C ARG A 30 -15.61 -9.22 2.06
N ASP A 31 -15.72 -9.11 0.75
CA ASP A 31 -14.61 -8.75 -0.14
C ASP A 31 -14.93 -7.43 -0.89
N PRO A 32 -14.04 -6.42 -0.91
CA PRO A 32 -12.76 -6.35 -0.21
C PRO A 32 -12.86 -5.85 1.24
N CYS A 33 -14.00 -5.30 1.66
CA CYS A 33 -14.08 -4.50 2.88
C CYS A 33 -13.85 -5.29 4.18
N GLY A 34 -14.49 -6.44 4.35
CA GLY A 34 -14.38 -7.25 5.57
C GLY A 34 -13.09 -8.08 5.67
N ASN A 35 -12.55 -8.51 4.54
CA ASN A 35 -11.35 -9.37 4.48
C ASN A 35 -10.04 -8.57 4.51
N PHE A 36 -10.08 -7.27 4.16
CA PHE A 36 -8.87 -6.46 4.11
C PHE A 36 -8.46 -5.98 5.51
N ASN A 37 -7.37 -6.54 6.01
CA ASN A 37 -6.66 -6.02 7.19
C ASN A 37 -5.32 -5.43 6.76
N CYS A 38 -5.15 -4.12 6.93
CA CYS A 38 -3.84 -3.51 6.79
C CYS A 38 -2.99 -3.80 8.03
N GLY A 39 -1.68 -3.65 7.89
CA GLY A 39 -0.71 -3.90 8.94
C GLY A 39 -0.93 -3.08 10.21
N TRP A 40 -1.74 -2.01 10.20
CA TRP A 40 -2.08 -1.28 11.43
C TRP A 40 -3.11 -2.01 12.32
N ILE A 41 -4.08 -2.70 11.72
CA ILE A 41 -5.18 -3.34 12.46
C ILE A 41 -5.00 -4.85 12.63
N MET A 42 -3.91 -5.41 12.08
CA MET A 42 -3.58 -6.80 12.31
C MET A 42 -3.21 -7.06 13.77
N GLU A 43 -3.52 -8.27 14.23
CA GLU A 43 -3.04 -8.75 15.51
C GLU A 43 -1.50 -8.79 15.54
N ASN A 44 -0.90 -8.37 16.66
CA ASN A 44 0.56 -8.32 16.84
C ASN A 44 1.31 -7.55 15.75
N SER A 45 0.71 -6.46 15.25
CA SER A 45 1.37 -5.57 14.30
C SER A 45 2.76 -5.16 14.77
N PRO A 46 3.80 -5.28 13.92
CA PRO A 46 5.13 -4.77 14.24
C PRO A 46 5.22 -3.25 14.08
N LEU A 47 4.17 -2.59 13.58
CA LEU A 47 4.18 -1.16 13.36
C LEU A 47 4.16 -0.42 14.70
N PRO A 48 5.01 0.60 14.89
CA PRO A 48 4.95 1.42 16.09
C PRO A 48 3.66 2.23 16.11
N ASN A 49 3.17 2.58 17.30
CA ASN A 49 1.90 3.30 17.49
C ASN A 49 1.78 4.60 16.65
N TRP A 50 2.89 5.28 16.40
CA TRP A 50 2.90 6.50 15.59
C TRP A 50 2.66 6.25 14.10
N MET A 51 2.73 5.01 13.61
CA MET A 51 2.53 4.66 12.19
C MET A 51 1.06 4.39 11.83
N LYS A 52 0.11 4.70 12.72
CA LYS A 52 -1.32 4.77 12.36
C LYS A 52 -1.50 5.55 11.05
N PRO A 53 -2.29 5.08 10.07
CA PRO A 53 -2.27 5.64 8.70
C PRO A 53 -2.49 7.15 8.61
N ASN A 54 -3.33 7.73 9.47
CA ASN A 54 -3.57 9.18 9.49
C ASN A 54 -2.37 10.01 10.00
N ASN A 55 -1.45 9.40 10.77
CA ASN A 55 -0.22 10.02 11.28
C ASN A 55 1.01 9.62 10.46
N GLY A 56 1.25 8.32 10.28
CA GLY A 56 2.37 7.78 9.50
C GLY A 56 2.27 8.04 7.99
N LYS A 57 1.09 8.42 7.50
CA LYS A 57 0.74 8.67 6.09
C LYS A 57 1.12 7.52 5.16
N VAL A 58 0.96 6.30 5.63
CA VAL A 58 1.24 5.06 4.89
C VAL A 58 0.27 3.97 5.32
N ILE A 59 -0.17 3.17 4.36
CA ILE A 59 -0.86 1.89 4.58
C ILE A 59 0.16 0.80 4.26
N VAL A 60 0.42 -0.08 5.21
CA VAL A 60 1.35 -1.20 5.05
C VAL A 60 0.55 -2.49 4.91
N ILE A 61 0.94 -3.36 4.01
CA ILE A 61 0.36 -4.68 3.79
C ILE A 61 1.52 -5.66 3.89
N PHE A 62 1.57 -6.38 5.02
CA PHE A 62 2.58 -7.40 5.22
C PHE A 62 2.26 -8.64 4.38
N ASP A 63 3.30 -9.31 3.93
CA ASP A 63 3.20 -10.58 3.18
C ASP A 63 2.27 -10.48 1.95
N LYS A 64 2.40 -9.38 1.21
CA LYS A 64 1.55 -9.08 0.05
C LYS A 64 1.73 -10.10 -1.08
N LEU A 65 2.93 -10.62 -1.23
CA LEU A 65 3.30 -11.65 -2.20
C LEU A 65 4.53 -12.42 -1.74
N ASN A 66 4.76 -13.57 -2.38
CA ASN A 66 5.99 -14.33 -2.24
C ASN A 66 6.90 -14.12 -3.47
N TRP A 67 8.19 -13.90 -3.22
CA TRP A 67 9.23 -13.85 -4.24
C TRP A 67 10.38 -14.77 -3.83
N ASN A 68 10.60 -15.86 -4.55
CA ASN A 68 11.67 -16.83 -4.28
C ASN A 68 11.72 -17.28 -2.80
N ASN A 69 10.56 -17.61 -2.22
CA ASN A 69 10.38 -17.97 -0.81
C ASN A 69 10.57 -16.83 0.20
N TYR A 70 10.80 -15.59 -0.25
CA TYR A 70 10.79 -14.41 0.60
C TYR A 70 9.41 -13.76 0.59
N GLN A 71 8.89 -13.47 1.77
CA GLN A 71 7.69 -12.67 1.94
C GLN A 71 8.02 -11.21 1.61
N VAL A 72 7.17 -10.56 0.83
CA VAL A 72 7.37 -9.18 0.36
C VAL A 72 6.28 -8.30 0.92
N ASP A 73 6.69 -7.20 1.54
CA ASP A 73 5.78 -6.22 2.12
C ASP A 73 5.48 -5.11 1.11
N LEU A 74 4.29 -4.53 1.20
CA LEU A 74 3.86 -3.41 0.35
C LEU A 74 3.52 -2.19 1.22
N ALA A 75 4.07 -1.03 0.87
CA ALA A 75 3.76 0.24 1.48
C ALA A 75 3.14 1.22 0.48
N VAL A 76 1.92 1.68 0.75
CA VAL A 76 1.13 2.58 -0.10
C VAL A 76 0.99 3.94 0.60
N PRO A 77 1.28 5.07 -0.07
CA PRO A 77 1.21 6.38 0.57
C PRO A 77 -0.24 6.80 0.83
N VAL A 78 -0.48 7.44 1.98
CA VAL A 78 -1.69 8.22 2.24
C VAL A 78 -1.38 9.68 1.86
N GLY A 79 -1.70 10.03 0.63
CA GLY A 79 -1.29 11.29 0.00
C GLY A 79 -0.29 11.04 -1.13
N LYS A 80 0.53 12.04 -1.46
CA LYS A 80 1.42 11.98 -2.65
C LYS A 80 2.54 10.95 -2.53
N ARG A 81 3.21 10.90 -1.37
CA ARG A 81 4.38 10.03 -1.12
C ARG A 81 4.45 9.63 0.35
N ILE A 82 5.17 8.56 0.66
CA ILE A 82 5.41 8.13 2.04
C ILE A 82 6.37 9.13 2.70
N PRO A 83 6.08 9.65 3.91
CA PRO A 83 7.01 10.53 4.61
C PRO A 83 8.34 9.84 4.90
N PRO A 84 9.49 10.55 4.84
CA PRO A 84 10.80 9.95 5.07
C PRO A 84 10.93 9.19 6.39
N ARG A 85 10.31 9.67 7.48
CA ARG A 85 10.30 8.97 8.78
C ARG A 85 9.69 7.57 8.68
N SER A 86 8.54 7.46 8.02
CA SER A 86 7.84 6.18 7.85
C SER A 86 8.59 5.26 6.90
N LEU A 87 9.07 5.79 5.76
CA LEU A 87 9.82 5.01 4.78
C LEU A 87 11.14 4.48 5.35
N ASN A 88 11.90 5.31 6.06
CA ASN A 88 13.16 4.89 6.69
C ASN A 88 12.95 3.81 7.74
N TRP A 89 11.84 3.86 8.49
CA TRP A 89 11.51 2.79 9.43
C TRP A 89 11.18 1.48 8.69
N LEU A 90 10.39 1.55 7.61
CA LEU A 90 10.02 0.38 6.80
C LEU A 90 11.22 -0.25 6.11
N ILE A 91 12.17 0.56 5.62
CA ILE A 91 13.45 0.08 5.08
C ILE A 91 14.23 -0.68 6.16
N LYS A 92 14.40 -0.10 7.34
CA LYS A 92 15.11 -0.79 8.45
C LYS A 92 14.39 -2.08 8.88
N PHE A 93 13.07 -2.07 8.89
CA PHE A 93 12.27 -3.27 9.16
C PHE A 93 12.48 -4.34 8.08
N SER A 94 12.46 -3.95 6.81
CA SER A 94 12.74 -4.81 5.66
C SER A 94 14.12 -5.48 5.76
N GLU A 95 15.16 -4.70 6.05
CA GLU A 95 16.53 -5.18 6.23
C GLU A 95 16.65 -6.15 7.42
N LYS A 96 16.11 -5.76 8.59
CA LYS A 96 16.17 -6.56 9.82
C LYS A 96 15.50 -7.92 9.67
N ASN A 97 14.38 -7.98 8.96
CA ASN A 97 13.58 -9.19 8.83
C ASN A 97 13.85 -9.96 7.53
N ILE A 98 14.73 -9.46 6.66
CA ILE A 98 15.06 -10.07 5.37
C ILE A 98 13.79 -10.26 4.52
N ARG A 99 13.00 -9.19 4.43
CA ARG A 99 11.74 -9.15 3.67
C ARG A 99 11.83 -8.02 2.67
N PRO A 100 11.88 -8.26 1.36
CA PRO A 100 11.88 -7.18 0.39
C PRO A 100 10.65 -6.27 0.56
N LEU A 101 10.81 -4.99 0.26
CA LEU A 101 9.76 -3.99 0.39
C LEU A 101 9.45 -3.39 -0.98
N ILE A 102 8.18 -3.40 -1.36
CA ILE A 102 7.65 -2.57 -2.44
C ILE A 102 7.07 -1.32 -1.80
N TYR A 103 7.38 -0.14 -2.34
CA TYR A 103 6.72 1.10 -1.93
C TYR A 103 6.33 1.94 -3.14
N MET A 104 5.30 2.77 -2.96
CA MET A 104 4.69 3.53 -4.06
C MET A 104 4.74 5.04 -3.84
N GLU A 105 4.67 5.78 -4.94
CA GLU A 105 4.35 7.20 -4.97
C GLU A 105 3.20 7.48 -5.96
N GLN A 106 2.37 8.46 -5.63
CA GLN A 106 1.28 8.90 -6.51
C GLN A 106 1.82 9.80 -7.60
N ILE A 107 1.43 9.54 -8.84
CA ILE A 107 1.72 10.43 -9.97
C ILE A 107 0.67 11.54 -9.97
N THR A 108 1.12 12.77 -10.17
CA THR A 108 0.26 13.95 -10.28
C THR A 108 0.50 14.66 -11.60
N ALA A 109 -0.57 14.98 -12.33
CA ALA A 109 -0.53 15.84 -13.52
C ALA A 109 -1.53 16.99 -13.32
N SER A 110 -1.09 18.22 -13.53
CA SER A 110 -1.90 19.45 -13.35
C SER A 110 -2.62 19.50 -11.99
N GLY A 111 -1.91 19.12 -10.92
CA GLY A 111 -2.45 19.12 -9.55
C GLY A 111 -3.42 17.96 -9.21
N LYS A 112 -3.72 17.07 -10.16
CA LYS A 112 -4.64 15.93 -9.96
C LYS A 112 -3.88 14.61 -9.90
N PHE A 113 -4.29 13.72 -9.00
CA PHE A 113 -3.78 12.35 -8.96
C PHE A 113 -4.17 11.60 -10.23
N GLN A 114 -3.22 10.80 -10.72
CA GLN A 114 -3.41 9.91 -11.86
C GLN A 114 -3.75 8.50 -11.38
N ARG A 115 -4.32 7.69 -12.27
CA ARG A 115 -4.58 6.26 -12.00
C ARG A 115 -3.27 5.48 -11.81
N GLN A 116 -2.24 5.86 -12.55
CA GLN A 116 -0.92 5.24 -12.49
C GLN A 116 -0.17 5.71 -11.24
N GLN A 117 0.61 4.79 -10.70
CA GLN A 117 1.47 5.02 -9.55
C GLN A 117 2.88 4.61 -9.92
N GLN A 118 3.86 5.31 -9.36
CA GLN A 118 5.24 4.88 -9.47
C GLN A 118 5.52 3.90 -8.35
N MET A 119 6.28 2.86 -8.66
CA MET A 119 6.60 1.80 -7.72
C MET A 119 8.12 1.64 -7.65
N PHE A 120 8.58 1.34 -6.45
CA PHE A 120 9.98 1.22 -6.09
C PHE A 120 10.17 -0.05 -5.27
N GLY A 121 11.37 -0.62 -5.36
CA GLY A 121 11.74 -1.84 -4.63
C GLY A 121 12.95 -1.59 -3.76
N HIS A 122 12.87 -2.02 -2.51
CA HIS A 122 14.00 -2.13 -1.60
C HIS A 122 14.25 -3.61 -1.30
N GLY A 123 15.50 -4.04 -1.46
CA GLY A 123 15.92 -5.43 -1.37
C GLY A 123 17.08 -5.73 -2.32
N PRO A 124 17.46 -7.02 -2.47
CA PRO A 124 18.57 -7.42 -3.31
C PRO A 124 18.42 -6.97 -4.78
N PRO A 125 19.52 -6.79 -5.54
CA PRO A 125 19.45 -6.40 -6.94
C PRO A 125 18.54 -7.30 -7.80
N ALA A 126 18.54 -8.61 -7.54
CA ALA A 126 17.66 -9.57 -8.21
C ALA A 126 16.17 -9.27 -7.98
N PHE A 127 15.79 -8.80 -6.79
CA PHE A 127 14.42 -8.41 -6.49
C PHE A 127 14.03 -7.14 -7.26
N GLN A 128 14.92 -6.15 -7.32
CA GLN A 128 14.67 -4.90 -8.05
C GLN A 128 14.51 -5.15 -9.56
N GLN A 129 15.28 -6.08 -10.13
CA GLN A 129 15.10 -6.53 -11.52
C GLN A 129 13.76 -7.24 -11.74
N ALA A 130 13.35 -8.13 -10.84
CA ALA A 130 12.05 -8.80 -10.90
C ALA A 130 10.90 -7.77 -10.85
N LEU A 131 10.99 -6.80 -9.95
CA LEU A 131 10.02 -5.70 -9.86
C LEU A 131 9.93 -4.90 -11.15
N SER A 132 11.07 -4.61 -11.77
CA SER A 132 11.14 -3.88 -13.05
C SER A 132 10.49 -4.67 -14.20
N SER A 133 10.58 -6.01 -14.19
CA SER A 133 9.84 -6.87 -15.13
C SER A 133 8.33 -6.77 -14.89
N TRP A 134 7.90 -6.94 -13.64
CA TRP A 134 6.49 -6.86 -13.27
C TRP A 134 5.85 -5.53 -13.61
N GLN A 135 6.60 -4.42 -13.48
CA GLN A 135 6.14 -3.11 -13.90
C GLN A 135 5.92 -3.03 -15.42
N ARG A 136 6.85 -3.56 -16.23
CA ARG A 136 6.69 -3.60 -17.70
C ARG A 136 5.52 -4.49 -18.13
N GLU A 137 5.26 -5.56 -17.38
CA GLU A 137 4.12 -6.45 -17.56
C GLU A 137 2.79 -5.85 -17.07
N GLY A 138 2.82 -4.67 -16.43
CA GLY A 138 1.62 -4.00 -15.92
C GLY A 138 1.01 -4.65 -14.67
N LYS A 139 1.80 -5.46 -13.94
CA LYS A 139 1.34 -6.12 -12.71
C LYS A 139 1.00 -5.09 -11.64
N LYS A 140 -0.19 -5.23 -11.07
CA LYS A 140 -0.68 -4.37 -9.97
C LYS A 140 -0.57 -5.12 -8.65
N PHE A 141 -0.13 -4.40 -7.61
CA PHE A 141 -0.07 -4.92 -6.24
C PHE A 141 -1.06 -4.22 -5.30
N TRP A 142 -1.75 -3.19 -5.81
CA TRP A 142 -2.78 -2.38 -5.18
C TRP A 142 -3.76 -1.91 -6.27
#